data_AF-A0A660XEP3-F1
#
_entry.id   AF-A0A660XEP3-F1
#
_cell.length_a   1.000
_cell.length_b   1.000
_cell.length_c   1.000
_cell.angle_alpha   90.00
_cell.angle_beta   90.00
_cell.angle_gamma   90.00
#
_symmetry.space_group_name_H-M   'P 1'
#
loop_
_entity.id
_entity.type
_entity.pdbx_description
1 polymer ?
#
loop_
_entity_poly.entity_id
_entity_poly.type
_entity_poly.pdbx_seq_one_letter_code
_entity_poly.pdbx_strand_id
1 'polypeptide(L)' 'MNYMTQLKYVTAEPMTRADYNVYRGWELPEDENGDDTGYKITHESGRESWSPTKDFESDYTEQ' A
#
# COMPACT_ATOMS: atom_id res chain seq x y z
N MET A 1 -16.59 5.00 26.12
CA MET A 1 -15.55 3.94 26.17
C MET A 1 -14.68 4.14 24.95
N ASN A 2 -13.35 4.19 25.15
CA ASN A 2 -12.41 4.31 24.05
C ASN A 2 -11.77 2.94 23.85
N TYR A 3 -11.77 2.45 22.62
CA TYR A 3 -11.19 1.17 22.25
C TYR A 3 -9.98 1.45 21.36
N MET A 4 -8.84 0.81 21.65
CA MET A 4 -7.67 0.77 20.76
C MET A 4 -7.52 -0.67 20.25
N THR A 5 -7.29 -0.82 18.95
CA THR A 5 -7.01 -2.12 18.32
C THR A 5 -5.52 -2.45 18.41
N GLN A 6 -5.19 -3.75 18.40
CA GLN A 6 -3.80 -4.24 18.34
C GLN A 6 -3.10 -3.85 17.03
N LEU A 7 -1.76 -3.85 17.08
CA LEU A 7 -0.89 -3.90 15.90
C LEU A 7 -1.25 -5.11 15.04
N LYS A 8 -1.42 -4.89 13.74
CA LYS A 8 -1.70 -5.94 12.75
C LYS A 8 -0.53 -6.05 11.79
N TYR A 9 -0.11 -7.27 11.51
CA TYR A 9 0.91 -7.52 10.49
C TYR A 9 0.30 -7.37 9.09
N VAL A 10 1.17 -7.00 8.15
CA VAL A 10 0.87 -6.94 6.73
C VAL A 10 2.03 -7.54 5.96
N THR A 11 1.77 -8.05 4.77
CA THR A 11 2.85 -8.28 3.79
C THR A 11 2.95 -7.05 2.89
N ALA A 12 4.17 -6.66 2.54
CA ALA A 12 4.43 -5.50 1.69
C ALA A 12 5.39 -5.89 0.57
N GLU A 13 5.00 -5.61 -0.67
CA GLU A 13 5.81 -5.87 -1.86
C GLU A 13 6.08 -4.54 -2.57
N PRO A 14 7.36 -4.17 -2.83
CA PRO A 14 7.67 -2.95 -3.59
C PRO A 14 6.97 -2.97 -4.95
N MET A 15 6.26 -1.89 -5.28
CA MET A 15 5.47 -1.77 -6.51
C MET A 15 5.24 -0.32 -6.86
N THR A 16 5.42 0.06 -8.13
CA THR A 16 5.10 1.42 -8.58
C THR A 16 3.58 1.65 -8.61
N ARG A 17 3.13 2.90 -8.61
CA ARG A 17 1.71 3.21 -8.75
C ARG A 17 1.14 2.69 -10.07
N ALA A 18 1.89 2.81 -11.17
CA ALA A 18 1.47 2.29 -12.47
C ALA A 18 1.29 0.77 -12.44
N ASP A 19 2.28 0.03 -11.91
CA ASP A 19 2.20 -1.44 -11.81
C ASP A 19 1.02 -1.88 -10.94
N TYR A 20 0.75 -1.16 -9.85
CA TYR A 20 -0.40 -1.46 -9.00
C TYR A 20 -1.74 -1.21 -9.71
N ASN A 21 -1.87 -0.12 -10.47
CA ASN A 21 -3.07 0.12 -11.28
C ASN A 21 -3.25 -0.98 -12.34
N VAL A 22 -2.18 -1.39 -13.03
CA VAL A 22 -2.21 -2.52 -13.99
C VAL A 22 -2.65 -3.81 -13.29
N TYR A 23 -2.08 -4.12 -12.12
CA TYR A 23 -2.47 -5.28 -11.30
C TYR A 23 -3.97 -5.28 -10.95
N ARG A 24 -4.53 -4.11 -10.66
CA ARG A 24 -5.96 -3.94 -10.34
C ARG A 24 -6.87 -3.87 -11.57
N GLY A 25 -6.32 -3.79 -12.78
CA GLY A 25 -7.05 -3.55 -14.01
C GLY A 25 -7.63 -2.14 -14.10
N TRP A 26 -6.97 -1.17 -13.47
CA TRP A 26 -7.36 0.24 -13.45
C TRP A 26 -6.49 1.05 -14.42
N GLU A 27 -7.08 2.08 -15.01
CA GLU A 27 -6.33 3.09 -15.75
C GLU A 27 -5.67 4.05 -14.75
N LEU A 28 -4.40 4.38 -14.99
CA LEU A 28 -3.71 5.41 -14.23
C LEU A 28 -4.28 6.79 -14.61
N PRO A 29 -4.75 7.61 -13.66
CA PRO A 29 -5.18 8.97 -13.94
C PRO A 29 -4.06 9.82 -14.56
N GLU A 30 -4.41 10.70 -15.52
CA GLU A 30 -3.43 11.54 -16.23
C GLU A 30 -2.65 12.50 -15.33
N ASP A 31 -3.20 12.85 -14.17
CA ASP A 31 -2.61 13.74 -13.18
C ASP A 31 -1.78 13.01 -12.10
N GLU A 32 -1.68 11.68 -12.18
CA GLU A 32 -0.86 10.88 -11.28
C GLU A 32 0.48 10.48 -11.92
N ASN A 33 1.54 10.53 -11.12
CA ASN A 33 2.83 9.99 -11.52
C ASN A 33 2.85 8.45 -11.35
N GLY A 34 2.98 7.73 -12.47
CA GLY A 34 3.03 6.27 -12.50
C GLY A 34 4.31 5.68 -11.90
N ASP A 35 5.41 6.43 -11.97
CA ASP A 35 6.74 6.02 -11.47
C ASP A 35 6.87 6.19 -9.95
N ASP A 36 5.82 6.69 -9.27
CA ASP A 36 5.83 6.83 -7.83
C ASP A 36 6.08 5.46 -7.17
N THR A 37 7.14 5.40 -6.38
CA THR A 37 7.51 4.20 -5.63
C THR A 37 6.58 4.01 -4.45
N GLY A 38 6.26 2.76 -4.15
CA GLY A 38 5.45 2.40 -3.01
C GLY A 38 5.43 0.91 -2.79
N TYR A 39 4.44 0.48 -2.00
CA TYR A 39 4.25 -0.90 -1.63
C TYR A 39 2.82 -1.32 -1.87
N LYS A 40 2.64 -2.48 -2.50
CA LYS A 40 1.38 -3.23 -2.41
C LYS A 40 1.33 -3.87 -1.02
N ILE A 41 0.30 -3.54 -0.25
CA ILE A 41 0.08 -4.02 1.11
C ILE A 41 -1.03 -5.06 1.08
N THR A 42 -0.80 -6.23 1.65
CA THR A 42 -1.85 -7.23 1.89
C THR A 42 -2.06 -7.41 3.38
N HIS A 43 -3.27 -7.13 3.84
CA HIS A 43 -3.67 -7.37 5.22
C HIS A 43 -4.04 -8.85 5.44
N GLU A 44 -3.94 -9.34 6.67
CA GLU A 44 -4.35 -10.70 7.05
C GLU A 44 -5.78 -11.08 6.64
N SER A 45 -6.67 -10.08 6.51
CA SER A 45 -8.04 -10.28 6.01
C SER A 45 -8.13 -10.54 4.51
N GLY A 46 -7.00 -10.54 3.79
CA GLY A 46 -6.94 -10.58 2.33
C GLY A 46 -7.27 -9.26 1.64
N ARG A 47 -7.38 -8.15 2.39
CA ARG A 47 -7.58 -6.82 1.79
C ARG A 47 -6.25 -6.34 1.24
N GLU A 48 -6.27 -5.85 0.00
CA GLU A 48 -5.10 -5.26 -0.65
C GLU A 48 -5.26 -3.74 -0.80
N SER A 49 -4.17 -3.02 -0.60
CA SER A 49 -4.04 -1.58 -0.83
C SER A 49 -2.64 -1.26 -1.37
N TRP A 50 -2.44 0.00 -1.76
CA TRP A 50 -1.12 0.51 -2.12
C TRP A 50 -0.86 1.77 -1.32
N SER A 51 0.39 1.97 -0.90
CA SER A 51 0.84 3.15 -0.17
C SER A 51 2.16 3.67 -0.75
N PRO A 52 2.34 5.00 -0.91
CA PRO A 52 3.62 5.58 -1.27
C PRO A 52 4.71 5.20 -0.26
N THR A 53 5.95 5.07 -0.72
CA THR A 53 7.10 4.68 0.14
C THR A 53 7.19 5.52 1.41
N LYS A 54 7.08 6.84 1.28
CA LYS A 54 7.20 7.78 2.40
C LYS A 54 6.14 7.53 3.49
N ASP A 55 4.90 7.30 3.08
CA ASP A 55 3.80 7.10 4.02
C ASP A 55 3.88 5.69 4.64
N PHE A 56 4.23 4.69 3.82
CA PHE A 56 4.44 3.33 4.29
C PHE A 56 5.55 3.23 5.35
N GLU A 57 6.73 3.79 5.09
CA GLU A 57 7.86 3.73 6.03
C GLU A 57 7.63 4.56 7.31
N SER A 58 6.70 5.52 7.28
CA SER A 58 6.26 6.25 8.48
C SER A 58 5.31 5.43 9.35
N ASP A 59 4.44 4.65 8.73
CA ASP A 59 3.35 3.94 9.41
C ASP A 59 3.70 2.50 9.81
N TYR A 60 4.69 1.89 9.14
CA TYR A 60 5.06 0.49 9.31
C TYR A 60 6.54 0.35 9.68
N THR A 61 6.86 -0.69 10.46
CA THR A 61 8.23 -1.07 10.81
C THR A 61 8.47 -2.49 10.35
N GLU A 62 9.59 -2.72 9.66
CA GLU A 62 10.03 -4.07 9.29
C GLU A 62 10.41 -4.86 10.55
N GLN A 63 10.04 -6.15 10.59
CA GLN A 63 10.18 -7.03 11.76
C GLN A 63 11.03 -8.25 11.43
#